data_AF-A0A4Q3G2U6-F1
#
_entry.id   AF-A0A4Q3G2U6-F1
#
_cell.length_a   1.000
_cell.length_b   1.000
_cell.length_c   1.000
_cell.angle_alpha   90.00
_cell.angle_beta   90.00
_cell.angle_gamma   90.00
#
_symmetry.space_group_name_H-M   'P 1'
#
loop_
_entity.id
_entity.type
_entity.pdbx_description
1 polymer ?
#
loop_
_entity_poly.entity_id
_entity_poly.type
_entity_poly.pdbx_seq_one_letter_code
_entity_poly.pdbx_strand_id
1 'polypeptide(L)'
;VEIDPGAVAGLILFYDRALYCGLGFDAQRYVTHQYGIERGRPANPHGRRMFIRLTNAYQNVYFDTSADGVNWRRFDRGMEVSGYNQNVRGGFMMLRPGIYAAGEGEVRFKNFKFRAL
;
A
#
# COMPACT_ATOMS: atom_id res chain seq x y z
N VAL A 1 -7.95 8.31 2.42
CA VAL A 1 -6.76 8.99 1.86
C VAL A 1 -7.23 9.89 0.75
N GLU A 2 -6.80 11.15 0.76
CA GLU A 2 -7.09 12.14 -0.27
C GLU A 2 -5.76 12.63 -0.83
N ILE A 3 -5.66 12.78 -2.15
CA ILE A 3 -4.44 13.22 -2.85
C ILE A 3 -4.73 14.44 -3.73
N ASP A 4 -3.78 15.36 -3.80
CA ASP A 4 -3.79 16.44 -4.78
C ASP A 4 -3.29 15.98 -6.16
N PRO A 5 -3.48 16.79 -7.22
CA PRO A 5 -2.85 16.52 -8.51
C PRO A 5 -1.34 16.29 -8.37
N GLY A 6 -0.80 15.29 -9.07
CA GLY A 6 0.63 14.97 -9.04
C GLY A 6 1.10 14.21 -7.79
N ALA A 7 0.21 13.90 -6.83
CA ALA A 7 0.55 13.06 -5.68
C ALA A 7 0.17 11.59 -5.88
N VAL A 8 0.95 10.72 -5.24
CA VAL A 8 0.70 9.29 -5.05
C VAL A 8 0.68 9.01 -3.55
N ALA A 9 -0.25 8.17 -3.10
CA ALA A 9 -0.32 7.79 -1.70
C ALA A 9 -0.75 6.35 -1.50
N GLY A 10 -0.35 5.74 -0.40
CA GLY A 10 -0.80 4.38 -0.09
C GLY A 10 -0.33 3.83 1.25
N LEU A 11 -0.53 2.52 1.39
CA LEU A 11 -0.08 1.71 2.52
C LEU A 11 1.03 0.77 2.05
N ILE A 12 2.06 0.65 2.87
CA ILE A 12 3.19 -0.25 2.64
C ILE A 12 3.46 -1.11 3.87
N LEU A 13 4.08 -2.24 3.61
CA LEU A 13 4.85 -3.01 4.56
C LEU A 13 6.33 -2.86 4.19
N PHE A 14 7.09 -2.22 5.06
CA PHE A 14 8.45 -1.78 4.80
C PHE A 14 9.46 -2.57 5.63
N TYR A 15 10.27 -3.40 4.96
CA TYR A 15 11.46 -4.00 5.57
C TYR A 15 12.62 -3.02 5.44
N ASP A 16 13.02 -2.74 4.20
CA ASP A 16 14.00 -1.72 3.82
C ASP A 16 13.71 -1.15 2.42
N ARG A 17 14.61 -0.29 1.91
CA ARG A 17 14.47 0.37 0.61
C ARG A 17 14.43 -0.56 -0.60
N ALA A 18 14.96 -1.78 -0.48
CA ALA A 18 15.03 -2.76 -1.57
C ALA A 18 14.00 -3.88 -1.40
N LEU A 19 13.39 -3.99 -0.21
CA LEU A 19 12.42 -5.01 0.10
C LEU A 19 11.24 -4.40 0.86
N TYR A 20 10.28 -3.91 0.10
CA TYR A 20 9.00 -3.47 0.64
C TYR A 20 7.89 -3.82 -0.34
N CYS A 21 6.67 -3.88 0.18
CA CYS A 21 5.49 -4.20 -0.61
C CYS A 21 4.32 -3.31 -0.20
N GLY A 22 3.32 -3.16 -1.06
CA GLY A 22 2.20 -2.26 -0.75
C GLY A 22 1.34 -1.87 -1.93
N LEU A 23 0.30 -1.12 -1.64
CA LEU A 23 -0.62 -0.57 -2.62
C LEU A 23 -0.80 0.92 -2.34
N GLY A 24 -0.67 1.74 -3.37
CA GLY A 24 -1.16 3.11 -3.40
C GLY A 24 -1.92 3.42 -4.67
N PHE A 25 -2.14 4.70 -4.92
CA PHE A 25 -2.89 5.18 -6.06
C PHE A 25 -2.52 6.63 -6.42
N ASP A 26 -2.64 6.93 -7.71
CA ASP A 26 -2.80 8.29 -8.24
C ASP A 26 -4.26 8.48 -8.71
N ALA A 27 -4.57 9.61 -9.34
CA ALA A 27 -5.93 9.91 -9.77
C ALA A 27 -6.48 8.95 -10.86
N GLN A 28 -5.62 8.18 -11.53
CA GLN A 28 -5.96 7.35 -12.70
C GLN A 28 -5.59 5.86 -12.55
N ARG A 29 -4.63 5.54 -11.68
CA ARG A 29 -3.98 4.22 -11.58
C ARG A 29 -3.78 3.83 -10.14
N TYR A 30 -3.86 2.53 -9.88
CA TYR A 30 -3.22 1.95 -8.72
C TYR A 30 -1.70 1.95 -8.89
N VAL A 31 -0.98 1.94 -7.77
CA VAL A 31 0.47 1.85 -7.73
C VAL A 31 0.84 0.69 -6.82
N THR A 32 1.31 -0.41 -7.43
CA THR A 32 1.73 -1.59 -6.66
C THR A 32 3.22 -1.53 -6.39
N HIS A 33 3.60 -1.84 -5.16
CA HIS A 33 4.98 -2.00 -4.73
C HIS A 33 5.24 -3.47 -4.45
N GLN A 34 6.21 -4.07 -5.13
CA GLN A 34 6.59 -5.46 -4.90
C GLN A 34 8.10 -5.60 -5.03
N TYR A 35 8.76 -6.17 -4.02
CA TYR A 35 10.22 -6.25 -3.95
C TYR A 35 10.90 -4.89 -4.13
N GLY A 36 10.29 -3.85 -3.54
CA GLY A 36 10.75 -2.46 -3.67
C GLY A 36 10.63 -1.86 -5.07
N ILE A 37 9.95 -2.51 -6.00
CA ILE A 37 9.71 -2.03 -7.36
C ILE A 37 8.30 -1.49 -7.47
N GLU A 38 8.19 -0.24 -7.93
CA GLU A 38 6.93 0.42 -8.22
C GLU A 38 6.40 0.03 -9.62
N ARG A 39 5.10 -0.24 -9.73
CA ARG A 39 4.40 -0.44 -11.00
C ARG A 39 3.02 0.20 -10.98
N GLY A 40 2.79 1.13 -11.92
CA GLY A 40 1.47 1.72 -12.17
C GLY A 40 0.52 0.75 -12.86
N ARG A 41 -0.76 0.76 -12.47
CA ARG A 41 -1.81 -0.15 -12.94
C ARG A 41 -3.14 0.57 -13.15
N PRO A 42 -3.52 0.89 -14.39
CA PRO A 42 -4.86 1.38 -14.67
C PRO A 42 -5.88 0.23 -14.56
N ALA A 43 -7.15 0.51 -14.24
CA ALA A 43 -7.73 1.81 -13.88
C ALA A 43 -7.94 1.91 -12.36
N ASN A 44 -7.74 3.11 -11.78
CA ASN A 44 -8.24 3.46 -10.47
C ASN A 44 -9.68 3.99 -10.59
N PRO A 45 -10.70 3.28 -10.10
CA PRO A 45 -12.10 3.71 -10.19
C PRO A 45 -12.48 4.78 -9.16
N HIS A 46 -11.63 5.05 -8.17
CA HIS A 46 -11.96 5.93 -7.02
C HIS A 46 -11.42 7.37 -7.21
N GLY A 47 -10.62 7.62 -8.24
CA GLY A 47 -10.02 8.93 -8.48
C GLY A 47 -9.07 9.35 -7.34
N ARG A 48 -9.22 10.59 -6.86
CA ARG A 48 -8.29 11.21 -5.88
C ARG A 48 -8.63 10.95 -4.41
N ARG A 49 -9.66 10.17 -4.11
CA ARG A 49 -10.04 9.83 -2.73
C ARG A 49 -10.35 8.36 -2.63
N MET A 50 -9.69 7.68 -1.70
CA MET A 50 -9.84 6.24 -1.51
C MET A 50 -9.71 5.86 -0.04
N PHE A 51 -10.58 4.95 0.40
CA PHE A 51 -10.35 4.14 1.57
C PHE A 51 -9.54 2.91 1.15
N ILE A 52 -8.42 2.67 1.82
CA ILE A 52 -7.52 1.57 1.53
C ILE A 52 -7.23 0.81 2.82
N ARG A 53 -7.19 -0.51 2.73
CA ARG A 53 -6.89 -1.42 3.83
C ARG A 53 -5.82 -2.40 3.37
N LEU A 54 -4.82 -2.60 4.22
CA LEU A 54 -3.79 -3.61 4.06
C LEU A 54 -3.98 -4.64 5.17
N THR A 55 -4.15 -5.90 4.79
CA THR A 55 -4.24 -7.03 5.74
C THR A 55 -3.04 -7.93 5.54
N ASN A 56 -2.21 -8.08 6.56
CA ASN A 56 -1.17 -9.12 6.59
C ASN A 56 -1.74 -10.37 7.27
N ALA A 57 -1.91 -11.45 6.52
CA ALA A 57 -2.35 -12.74 7.04
C ALA A 57 -1.24 -13.76 6.83
N TYR A 58 -0.43 -13.96 7.88
CA TYR A 58 0.80 -14.76 7.84
C TYR A 58 1.80 -14.24 6.80
N GLN A 59 1.97 -14.95 5.69
CA GLN A 59 2.90 -14.61 4.62
C GLN A 59 2.18 -14.06 3.37
N ASN A 60 0.88 -13.79 3.49
CA ASN A 60 0.09 -13.24 2.39
C ASN A 60 -0.47 -11.87 2.77
N VAL A 61 -0.16 -10.87 1.95
CA VAL A 61 -0.66 -9.51 2.08
C VAL A 61 -1.79 -9.30 1.10
N TYR A 62 -2.89 -8.78 1.61
CA TYR A 62 -4.07 -8.43 0.82
C TYR A 62 -4.40 -6.95 0.93
N PHE A 63 -5.02 -6.44 -0.13
CA PHE A 63 -5.50 -5.07 -0.18
C PHE A 63 -6.97 -5.02 -0.50
N ASP A 64 -7.70 -4.18 0.23
CA ASP A 64 -9.10 -3.88 -0.04
C ASP A 64 -9.23 -2.37 -0.24
N THR A 65 -10.03 -1.96 -1.22
CA THR A 65 -10.26 -0.54 -1.56
C THR A 65 -11.75 -0.22 -1.53
N SER A 66 -12.08 1.04 -1.26
CA SER A 66 -13.47 1.51 -1.18
C SER A 66 -13.56 3.01 -1.46
N ALA A 67 -14.68 3.45 -2.04
CA ALA A 67 -14.99 4.86 -2.25
C ALA A 67 -15.65 5.50 -1.02
N ASP A 68 -16.38 4.72 -0.24
CA ASP A 68 -17.25 5.18 0.86
C ASP A 68 -16.84 4.65 2.25
N GLY A 69 -15.93 3.67 2.30
CA GLY A 69 -15.51 3.01 3.53
C GLY A 69 -16.49 1.95 4.03
N VAL A 70 -17.58 1.70 3.30
CA VAL A 70 -18.65 0.75 3.62
C VAL A 70 -18.59 -0.44 2.66
N ASN A 71 -18.55 -0.18 1.35
CA ASN A 71 -18.49 -1.18 0.31
C ASN A 71 -17.04 -1.42 -0.10
N TRP A 72 -16.47 -2.54 0.35
CA TRP A 72 -15.09 -2.91 0.10
C TRP A 72 -14.94 -3.86 -1.08
N ARG A 73 -13.94 -3.61 -1.94
CA ARG A 73 -13.55 -4.48 -3.04
C ARG A 73 -12.13 -4.96 -2.84
N ARG A 74 -11.93 -6.28 -2.91
CA ARG A 74 -10.62 -6.92 -2.92
C ARG A 74 -9.86 -6.48 -4.17
N PHE A 75 -8.65 -5.97 -3.99
CA PHE A 75 -7.73 -5.73 -5.09
C PHE A 75 -7.31 -7.08 -5.69
N ASP A 76 -7.18 -7.14 -7.01
CA ASP A 76 -7.03 -8.37 -7.79
C ASP A 76 -5.80 -9.21 -7.43
N ARG A 77 -4.79 -8.60 -6.80
CA ARG A 77 -3.53 -9.25 -6.44
C ARG A 77 -3.13 -9.05 -5.00
N GLY A 78 -2.78 -10.17 -4.35
CA GLY A 78 -2.05 -10.17 -3.10
C GLY A 78 -0.54 -10.16 -3.33
N MET A 79 0.22 -10.17 -2.24
CA MET A 79 1.68 -10.28 -2.25
C MET A 79 2.12 -11.35 -1.25
N GLU A 80 3.00 -12.24 -1.69
CA GLU A 80 3.64 -13.24 -0.85
C GLU A 80 4.90 -12.60 -0.23
N VAL A 81 5.02 -12.68 1.11
CA VAL A 81 6.05 -11.96 1.88
C VAL A 81 6.92 -12.86 2.76
N SER A 82 6.91 -14.19 2.56
CA SER A 82 7.79 -15.12 3.29
C SER A 82 9.26 -14.76 3.17
N GLY A 83 9.68 -14.17 2.03
CA GLY A 83 11.04 -13.69 1.83
C GLY A 83 11.38 -12.37 2.51
N TYR A 84 10.44 -11.69 3.17
CA TYR A 84 10.61 -10.34 3.71
C TYR A 84 11.13 -10.39 5.15
N ASN A 85 12.26 -11.08 5.33
CA ASN A 85 12.84 -11.34 6.62
C ASN A 85 14.38 -11.31 6.58
N GLN A 86 14.98 -11.28 7.76
CA GLN A 86 16.41 -11.17 7.98
C GLN A 86 17.23 -12.34 7.40
N ASN A 87 16.68 -13.54 7.28
CA ASN A 87 17.40 -14.68 6.72
C ASN A 87 17.53 -14.59 5.19
N VAL A 88 16.65 -13.84 4.54
CA VAL A 88 16.72 -13.60 3.08
C VAL A 88 17.41 -12.28 2.78
N ARG A 89 17.05 -11.21 3.51
CA ARG A 89 17.48 -9.85 3.19
C ARG A 89 18.67 -9.36 4.03
N GLY A 90 18.88 -9.91 5.22
CA GLY A 90 19.85 -9.42 6.21
C GLY A 90 19.40 -8.16 6.95
N GLY A 91 20.28 -7.57 7.74
CA GLY A 91 20.06 -6.28 8.41
C GLY A 91 19.20 -6.31 9.67
N PHE A 92 18.68 -7.48 10.07
CA PHE A 92 17.93 -7.70 11.31
C PHE A 92 16.74 -6.73 11.51
N MET A 93 16.12 -6.32 10.40
CA MET A 93 14.93 -5.48 10.41
C MET A 93 13.66 -6.36 10.47
N MET A 94 12.51 -5.70 10.56
CA MET A 94 11.20 -6.34 10.51
C MET A 94 10.31 -5.65 9.48
N LEU A 95 9.27 -6.36 9.06
CA LEU A 95 8.27 -5.84 8.14
C LEU A 95 7.33 -4.88 8.88
N ARG A 96 7.45 -3.58 8.62
CA ARG A 96 6.76 -2.52 9.38
C ARG A 96 5.60 -1.93 8.59
N PRO A 97 4.41 -1.75 9.19
CA PRO A 97 3.33 -1.00 8.56
C PRO A 97 3.73 0.47 8.38
N GLY A 98 3.41 1.03 7.22
CA GLY A 98 3.69 2.43 6.90
C GLY A 98 2.63 3.03 5.99
N ILE A 99 2.49 4.34 6.07
CA ILE A 99 1.82 5.18 5.08
C ILE A 99 2.90 5.90 4.26
N TYR A 100 2.65 6.16 2.99
CA TYR A 100 3.58 6.93 2.16
C TYR A 100 2.86 7.95 1.30
N ALA A 101 3.56 9.03 1.00
CA ALA A 101 3.19 10.08 0.07
C ALA A 101 4.40 10.35 -0.83
N ALA A 102 4.17 10.54 -2.13
CA ALA A 102 5.21 10.84 -3.11
C ALA A 102 4.67 11.77 -4.21
N GLY A 103 5.57 12.45 -4.91
CA GLY A 103 5.22 13.43 -5.94
C GLY A 103 5.18 14.87 -5.40
N GLU A 104 4.55 15.76 -6.16
CA GLU A 104 4.59 17.22 -5.91
C GLU A 104 3.35 17.75 -5.17
N GLY A 105 2.29 16.93 -5.05
CA GLY A 105 1.05 17.30 -4.37
C GLY A 105 1.01 16.92 -2.89
N GLU A 106 0.05 17.48 -2.14
CA GLU A 106 -0.20 17.07 -0.77
C GLU A 106 -1.04 15.79 -0.67
N VAL A 107 -0.85 15.06 0.43
CA VAL A 107 -1.61 13.86 0.77
C VAL A 107 -2.18 14.00 2.17
N ARG A 108 -3.48 13.73 2.30
CA ARG A 108 -4.19 13.76 3.59
C ARG A 108 -4.65 12.37 3.98
N PHE A 109 -4.05 11.84 5.03
CA PHE A 109 -4.50 10.63 5.71
C PHE A 109 -5.45 11.01 6.86
N LYS A 110 -6.63 10.40 6.87
CA LYS A 110 -7.65 10.57 7.91
C LYS A 110 -8.08 9.20 8.42
N ASN A 111 -8.45 9.11 9.69
CA ASN A 111 -8.98 7.89 10.32
C ASN A 111 -8.05 6.67 10.18
N PHE A 112 -6.73 6.87 10.36
CA PHE A 112 -5.78 5.76 10.36
C PHE A 112 -6.05 4.82 11.55
N LYS A 113 -6.14 3.52 11.27
CA LYS A 113 -6.33 2.47 12.28
C LYS A 113 -5.31 1.37 12.04
N PHE A 114 -4.56 1.03 13.08
CA PHE A 114 -3.71 -0.14 13.12
C PHE A 114 -4.30 -1.13 14.13
N ARG A 115 -4.43 -2.40 13.74
CA ARG A 115 -4.90 -3.48 14.59
C ARG A 115 -3.93 -4.64 14.49
N ALA A 116 -3.28 -4.96 15.61
CA ALA A 116 -2.57 -6.22 15.76
C ALA A 116 -3.59 -7.37 15.88
N LEU A 117 -3.22 -8.54 15.35
CA LEU A 117 -3.99 -9.78 15.45
C LEU A 117 -3.40 -10.67 16.53
#